data_AF-A0A920TXE4-F1
#
_entry.id   AF-A0A920TXE4-F1
#
_cell.length_a   1.000
_cell.length_b   1.000
_cell.length_c   1.000
_cell.angle_alpha   90.00
_cell.angle_beta   90.00
_cell.angle_gamma   90.00
#
_symmetry.space_group_name_H-M   'P 1'
#
loop_
_entity.id
_entity.type
_entity.pdbx_description
1 polymer ?
#
loop_
_entity_poly.entity_id
_entity_poly.type
_entity_poly.pdbx_seq_one_letter_code
_entity_poly.pdbx_strand_id
1 'polypeptide(L)' 'MGVVREPNGRTKIAVRTNDRDIDAVGACVGMRGMRVQSMSKS' A
#
# COMPACT_ATOMS: atom_id res chain seq x y z
N MET A 1 -7.45 -5.34 10.18
CA MET A 1 -7.03 -4.90 8.84
C MET A 1 -8.00 -3.81 8.43
N GLY A 2 -7.53 -2.65 7.99
CA GLY A 2 -8.39 -1.48 7.81
C GLY A 2 -7.89 -0.56 6.70
N VAL A 3 -8.83 0.15 6.09
CA VAL A 3 -8.60 1.13 5.02
C VAL A 3 -9.47 2.34 5.28
N VAL A 4 -8.90 3.52 5.11
CA VAL A 4 -9.63 4.78 5.06
C VAL A 4 -9.29 5.47 3.75
N ARG A 5 -10.31 5.95 3.03
CA ARG A 5 -10.15 6.55 1.70
C ARG A 5 -10.89 7.88 1.64
N GLU A 6 -10.18 8.92 1.26
CA GLU A 6 -10.75 10.20 0.85
C GLU A 6 -10.66 10.28 -0.69
N PRO A 7 -11.79 10.38 -1.42
CA PRO A 7 -11.80 10.56 -2.87
C PRO A 7 -10.98 11.78 -3.30
N ASN A 8 -10.15 11.65 -4.32
CA ASN A 8 -9.22 12.69 -4.81
C ASN A 8 -8.26 13.23 -3.73
N GLY A 9 -8.18 12.55 -2.58
CA GLY A 9 -7.40 12.93 -1.42
C GLY A 9 -6.53 11.78 -0.95
N ARG A 10 -6.32 11.69 0.36
CA ARG A 10 -5.41 10.71 0.94
C ARG A 10 -6.11 9.38 1.19
N THR A 11 -5.41 8.29 0.90
CA THR A 11 -5.81 6.95 1.34
C THR A 11 -4.79 6.43 2.34
N LYS A 12 -5.26 5.81 3.43
CA LYS A 12 -4.42 5.11 4.41
C LYS A 12 -4.86 3.67 4.53
N ILE A 13 -3.88 2.77 4.57
CA ILE A 13 -4.10 1.32 4.66
C ILE A 13 -3.19 0.70 5.71
N ALA A 14 -3.72 -0.23 6.48
CA ALA A 14 -2.93 -1.08 7.37
C ALA A 14 -2.65 -2.41 6.67
N VAL A 15 -1.37 -2.71 6.45
CA VAL A 15 -0.89 -3.97 5.84
C VAL A 15 -0.25 -4.84 6.91
N ARG A 16 -0.42 -6.16 6.77
CA ARG A 16 0.16 -7.16 7.66
C ARG A 16 0.50 -8.43 6.86
N THR A 17 1.46 -9.18 7.36
CA THR A 17 1.77 -10.53 6.91
C THR A 17 1.93 -11.43 8.13
N ASN A 18 1.67 -12.73 7.97
CA ASN A 18 1.97 -13.74 9.00
C ASN A 18 3.35 -14.39 8.77
N ASP A 19 3.93 -14.18 7.59
CA ASP A 19 5.28 -14.62 7.24
C ASP A 19 6.30 -13.58 7.70
N ARG A 20 7.31 -14.02 8.45
CA ARG A 20 8.37 -13.16 9.02
C ARG A 20 9.37 -12.69 7.98
N ASP A 21 9.48 -13.39 6.86
CA ASP A 21 10.46 -13.09 5.80
C ASP A 21 9.90 -12.08 4.77
N ILE A 22 8.65 -11.66 4.93
CA ILE A 22 7.97 -10.73 4.02
C ILE A 22 7.87 -9.34 4.63
N ASP A 23 8.35 -8.32 3.91
CA ASP A 23 7.97 -6.94 4.18
C ASP A 23 6.60 -6.64 3.53
N ALA A 24 5.55 -6.60 4.35
CA ALA A 24 4.20 -6.30 3.90
C ALA A 24 4.08 -4.90 3.27
N VAL A 25 4.84 -3.90 3.73
CA VAL A 25 4.81 -2.55 3.16
C VAL A 25 5.54 -2.53 1.83
N GLY A 26 6.77 -3.05 1.79
CA GLY A 26 7.59 -3.16 0.59
C GLY A 26 6.88 -3.89 -0.55
N ALA A 27 6.15 -4.97 -0.24
CA ALA A 27 5.36 -5.72 -1.23
C ALA A 27 4.26 -4.86 -1.88
N CYS A 28 3.60 -3.99 -1.11
CA CYS A 28 2.55 -3.09 -1.59
C CYS A 28 3.11 -1.84 -2.29
N VAL A 29 4.28 -1.35 -1.90
CA VAL A 29 4.92 -0.14 -2.47
C VAL A 29 5.65 -0.48 -3.78
N GLY A 30 6.37 -1.60 -3.83
CA GLY A 30 7.22 -2.01 -4.95
C GLY A 30 8.46 -1.15 -5.11
N MET A 31 9.33 -1.50 -6.05
CA MET A 31 10.55 -0.73 -6.32
C MET A 31 10.23 0.73 -6.65
N ARG A 32 10.86 1.66 -5.92
CA ARG A 32 10.67 3.11 -6.08
C ARG A 32 9.20 3.56 -6.04
N GLY A 33 8.33 2.82 -5.35
CA GLY A 33 6.90 3.15 -5.23
C GLY A 33 6.07 2.86 -6.48
N MET A 34 6.59 2.13 -7.45
CA MET A 34 5.93 1.89 -8.73
C MET A 34 4.51 1.31 -8.58
N ARG A 35 4.31 0.38 -7.63
CA ARG A 35 2.99 -0.27 -7.45
C ARG A 35 1.98 0.70 -6.85
N VAL A 36 2.36 1.45 -5.81
CA VAL A 36 1.47 2.43 -5.17
C VAL A 36 1.15 3.62 -6.07
N GLN A 37 2.10 4.05 -6.90
CA GLN A 37 1.89 5.12 -7.87
C GLN A 37 0.91 4.74 -8.98
N SER A 38 0.92 3.49 -9.44
CA SER A 38 -0.02 3.00 -10.44
C SER A 38 -1.48 3.14 -9.98
N MET A 39 -1.73 2.93 -8.69
CA MET A 39 -3.08 3.05 -8.10
C MET A 39 -3.49 4.51 -7.89
N SER A 40 -2.53 5.40 -7.64
CA SER A 40 -2.80 6.82 -7.38
C SER A 40 -3.01 7.65 -8.65
N LYS A 41 -2.56 7.16 -9.81
CA LYS A 41 -2.67 7.86 -11.11
C LYS A 41 -3.88 7.42 -11.95
N SER A 42 -4.69 6.49 -11.43
CA SER A 42 -5.91 6.01 -12.09
C SER A 42 -7.14 6.81 -11.70
#